data_AF-A0A0F9LWW2-F1
#
_entry.id   AF-A0A0F9LWW2-F1
#
_cell.length_a   1.000
_cell.length_b   1.000
_cell.length_c   1.000
_cell.angle_alpha   90.00
_cell.angle_beta   90.00
_cell.angle_gamma   90.00
#
_symmetry.space_group_name_H-M   'P 1'
#
loop_
_entity.id
_entity.type
_entity.pdbx_description
1 polymer ?
#
loop_
_entity_poly.entity_id
_entity_poly.type
_entity_poly.pdbx_seq_one_letter_code
_entity_poly.pdbx_strand_id
1 'polypeptide(L)'
;MTLTKSEPLLRQIKAANDGWFTRDNKRFFNDVSYRAYYGKITGKAYLARSTYAWTDMFGNKPRLHWRINNINQDTLEIEPLIDQELRDIFEAKAWLRAN
;
A
#
# COMPACT_ATOMS: atom_id res chain seq x y z
N MET A 1 -6.08 17.56 -11.04
CA MET A 1 -6.95 16.68 -10.23
C MET A 1 -6.08 15.71 -9.43
N THR A 2 -6.14 15.76 -8.11
CA THR A 2 -5.18 15.13 -7.18
C THR A 2 -5.69 13.75 -6.73
N LEU A 3 -4.81 12.74 -6.66
CA LEU A 3 -5.14 11.46 -6.00
C LEU A 3 -5.30 11.72 -4.51
N THR A 4 -6.52 11.57 -4.01
CA THR A 4 -6.85 11.76 -2.59
C THR A 4 -6.85 10.41 -1.89
N LYS A 5 -6.19 10.35 -0.73
CA LYS A 5 -6.26 9.17 0.13
C LYS A 5 -7.70 9.01 0.65
N SER A 6 -8.18 7.77 0.73
CA SER A 6 -9.51 7.47 1.27
C SER A 6 -9.38 6.85 2.66
N GLU A 7 -9.58 7.66 3.70
CA GLU A 7 -9.64 7.18 5.09
C GLU A 7 -10.80 6.21 5.32
N PRO A 8 -12.02 6.43 4.77
CA PRO A 8 -13.12 5.47 4.90
C PRO A 8 -12.78 4.10 4.29
N LEU A 9 -12.21 4.07 3.08
CA LEU A 9 -11.81 2.82 2.42
C LEU A 9 -10.73 2.08 3.23
N LEU A 10 -9.75 2.81 3.76
CA LEU A 10 -8.71 2.19 4.60
C LEU A 10 -9.30 1.52 5.85
N ARG A 11 -10.34 2.11 6.45
CA ARG A 11 -11.03 1.50 7.60
C ARG A 11 -11.75 0.21 7.21
N GLN A 12 -12.41 0.20 6.05
CA GLN A 12 -13.12 -0.99 5.57
C GLN A 12 -12.15 -2.12 5.21
N ILE A 13 -11.05 -1.81 4.51
CA ILE A 13 -9.98 -2.79 4.22
C ILE A 13 -9.42 -3.37 5.53
N LYS A 14 -9.20 -2.53 6.54
CA LYS A 14 -8.72 -3.01 7.85
C LYS A 14 -9.68 -4.01 8.49
N ALA A 15 -10.97 -3.69 8.52
CA ALA A 15 -11.99 -4.57 9.10
C ALA A 15 -12.14 -5.91 8.36
N ALA A 16 -11.91 -5.93 7.04
CA ALA A 16 -11.94 -7.16 6.26
C ALA A 16 -10.65 -8.01 6.40
N ASN A 17 -9.57 -7.45 6.97
CA ASN A 17 -8.25 -8.08 7.00
C ASN A 17 -7.59 -7.91 8.38
N ASP A 18 -8.32 -8.22 9.46
CA ASP A 18 -7.91 -7.93 10.86
C ASP A 18 -6.51 -8.43 11.22
N GLY A 19 -6.10 -9.60 10.70
CA GLY A 19 -4.77 -10.16 10.95
C GLY A 19 -3.63 -9.36 10.32
N TRP A 20 -3.89 -8.61 9.25
CA TRP A 20 -2.85 -7.99 8.44
C TRP A 20 -2.30 -6.69 9.05
N PHE A 21 -3.14 -5.94 9.76
CA PHE A 21 -2.80 -4.64 10.34
C PHE A 21 -2.37 -4.71 11.81
N THR A 22 -1.97 -5.89 12.28
CA THR A 22 -1.44 -6.08 13.63
C THR A 22 -0.06 -5.44 13.78
N ARG A 23 0.32 -5.14 15.03
CA ARG A 23 1.66 -4.61 15.33
C ARG A 23 2.77 -5.55 14.88
N ASP A 24 2.54 -6.86 15.02
CA ASP A 24 3.52 -7.88 14.68
C ASP A 24 3.72 -7.99 13.18
N ASN A 25 2.64 -8.01 12.38
CA ASN A 25 2.76 -8.01 10.93
C ASN A 25 3.37 -6.70 10.41
N LYS A 26 2.99 -5.57 10.99
CA LYS A 26 3.61 -4.28 10.66
C LYS A 26 5.12 -4.30 10.89
N ARG A 27 5.58 -4.90 11.99
CA ARG A 27 7.01 -5.06 12.29
C ARG A 27 7.68 -6.06 11.34
N PHE A 28 7.03 -7.18 11.04
CA PHE A 28 7.55 -8.23 10.17
C PHE A 28 7.79 -7.71 8.74
N PHE A 29 6.83 -7.00 8.16
CA PHE A 29 6.97 -6.39 6.82
C PHE A 29 7.72 -5.05 6.82
N ASN A 30 8.18 -4.59 8.01
CA ASN A 30 8.80 -3.28 8.20
C ASN A 30 7.97 -2.13 7.61
N ASP A 31 6.64 -2.25 7.71
CA ASP A 31 5.67 -1.30 7.19
C ASP A 31 5.59 -0.09 8.12
N VAL A 32 5.64 1.12 7.54
CA VAL A 32 5.59 2.39 8.28
C VAL A 32 4.17 2.93 8.32
N SER A 33 3.52 2.98 7.16
CA SER A 33 2.17 3.52 7.02
C SER A 33 1.41 2.87 5.87
N TYR A 34 0.09 2.89 6.00
CA TYR A 34 -0.87 2.34 5.04
C TYR A 34 -1.76 3.47 4.51
N ARG A 35 -2.07 3.43 3.22
CA ARG A 35 -2.97 4.37 2.56
C ARG A 35 -3.83 3.62 1.55
N ALA A 36 -5.11 3.91 1.54
CA ALA A 36 -6.02 3.39 0.52
C ALA A 36 -6.29 4.46 -0.54
N TYR A 37 -6.33 4.04 -1.79
CA TYR A 37 -6.58 4.89 -2.95
C TYR A 37 -7.56 4.20 -3.90
N TYR A 38 -8.32 4.99 -4.64
CA TYR A 38 -8.96 4.53 -5.86
C TYR A 38 -8.06 4.88 -7.05
N GLY A 39 -7.83 3.93 -7.94
CA GLY A 39 -7.16 4.15 -9.22
C GLY A 39 -7.97 5.16 -10.02
N LYS A 40 -7.27 6.11 -10.64
CA LYS A 40 -7.96 7.22 -11.30
C LYS A 40 -8.70 6.75 -12.56
N ILE A 41 -8.12 5.79 -13.28
CA ILE A 41 -8.66 5.33 -14.57
C ILE A 41 -9.61 4.16 -14.35
N THR A 42 -9.19 3.16 -13.58
CA THR A 42 -9.99 1.94 -13.40
C THR A 42 -11.07 2.05 -12.33
N GLY A 43 -10.97 3.04 -11.42
CA GLY A 43 -11.83 3.14 -10.25
C GLY A 43 -11.59 2.05 -9.20
N LYS A 44 -10.62 1.14 -9.41
CA LYS A 44 -10.33 0.04 -8.49
C LYS A 44 -9.72 0.55 -7.18
N ALA A 45 -10.05 -0.09 -6.08
CA ALA A 45 -9.38 0.11 -4.80
C ALA A 45 -7.99 -0.52 -4.77
N TYR A 46 -7.04 0.22 -4.18
CA TYR A 46 -5.66 -0.21 -3.97
C TYR A 46 -5.23 0.11 -2.54
N LEU A 47 -4.38 -0.75 -1.98
CA LEU A 47 -3.67 -0.51 -0.74
C LEU A 47 -2.20 -0.18 -1.04
N ALA A 48 -1.82 1.06 -0.77
CA ALA A 48 -0.45 1.52 -0.85
C ALA A 48 0.19 1.44 0.54
N ARG A 49 1.28 0.69 0.64
CA ARG A 49 2.11 0.59 1.83
C ARG A 49 3.39 1.36 1.64
N SER A 50 3.84 2.00 2.70
CA SER A 50 5.20 2.51 2.80
C SER A 50 6.01 1.60 3.71
N THR A 51 7.18 1.13 3.26
CA THR A 51 7.99 0.12 3.95
C THR A 51 9.48 0.45 3.82
N TYR A 52 10.27 0.02 4.81
CA TYR A 52 11.74 0.06 4.74
C TYR A 52 12.34 -1.25 4.21
N ALA A 53 11.51 -2.22 3.79
CA ALA A 53 11.93 -3.55 3.39
C ALA A 53 13.19 -3.52 2.48
N TRP A 54 14.14 -4.40 2.78
CA TRP A 54 15.40 -4.65 2.05
C TRP A 54 16.48 -3.58 2.16
N THR A 55 16.18 -2.38 2.64
CA THR A 55 17.17 -1.29 2.71
C THR A 55 18.00 -1.30 3.99
N ASP A 56 17.47 -1.85 5.07
CA ASP A 56 18.16 -1.99 6.36
C ASP A 56 18.99 -3.29 6.46
N MET A 57 18.66 -4.31 5.68
CA MET A 57 19.25 -5.65 5.79
C MET A 57 20.72 -5.76 5.36
N PHE A 58 21.25 -4.80 4.61
CA PHE A 58 22.61 -4.84 4.05
C PHE A 58 23.53 -3.71 4.54
N GLY A 59 23.22 -3.10 5.70
CA GLY A 59 24.01 -1.98 6.25
C GLY A 59 23.90 -0.67 5.44
N ASN A 60 23.00 -0.64 4.46
CA ASN A 60 22.67 0.56 3.71
C ASN A 60 21.80 1.50 4.56
N LYS A 61 21.82 2.80 4.22
CA LYS A 61 20.89 3.75 4.84
C LYS A 61 19.46 3.31 4.54
N PRO A 62 18.58 3.14 5.55
CA PRO A 62 17.19 2.82 5.32
C PRO A 62 16.55 3.81 4.36
N ARG A 63 15.86 3.30 3.34
CA ARG A 63 15.10 4.12 2.39
C ARG A 63 13.64 3.69 2.43
N LEU A 64 12.75 4.66 2.35
CA LEU A 64 11.31 4.39 2.37
C LEU A 64 10.86 4.09 0.95
N HIS A 65 10.32 2.90 0.73
CA HIS A 65 9.73 2.48 -0.55
C HIS A 65 8.22 2.35 -0.42
N TRP A 66 7.56 2.34 -1.56
CA TRP A 66 6.13 2.11 -1.67
C TRP A 66 5.85 0.79 -2.39
N ARG A 67 4.90 0.03 -1.84
CA ARG A 67 4.43 -1.25 -2.37
C ARG A 67 2.91 -1.18 -2.50
N ILE A 68 2.36 -1.78 -3.55
CA ILE A 68 0.92 -1.72 -3.84
C ILE A 68 0.35 -3.12 -3.85
N ASN A 69 -0.78 -3.28 -3.17
CA ASN A 69 -1.65 -4.44 -3.26
C ASN A 69 -2.94 -4.02 -3.95
N ASN A 70 -3.45 -4.90 -4.81
CA ASN A 70 -4.84 -4.80 -5.25
C ASN A 70 -5.77 -5.08 -4.07
N ILE A 71 -7.01 -4.58 -4.17
CA ILE A 71 -8.07 -4.91 -3.24
C ILE A 71 -9.21 -5.53 -4.05
N ASN A 72 -9.72 -6.68 -3.58
CA ASN A 72 -10.92 -7.26 -4.14
C ASN A 72 -12.09 -6.28 -3.94
N GLN A 73 -12.79 -5.91 -5.02
CA GLN A 73 -13.83 -4.87 -4.93
C GLN A 73 -15.08 -5.33 -4.18
N ASP A 74 -15.32 -6.64 -4.11
CA ASP A 74 -16.51 -7.22 -3.50
C ASP A 74 -16.27 -7.57 -2.02
N THR A 75 -15.11 -8.16 -1.70
CA THR A 75 -14.78 -8.64 -0.35
C THR A 75 -13.91 -7.68 0.46
N LEU A 76 -13.26 -6.71 -0.21
CA LEU A 76 -12.26 -5.81 0.38
C LEU A 76 -11.01 -6.51 0.94
N GLU A 77 -10.82 -7.78 0.60
CA GLU A 77 -9.63 -8.55 0.94
C GLU A 77 -8.40 -8.04 0.19
N ILE A 78 -7.26 -8.08 0.85
CA ILE A 78 -5.97 -7.70 0.28
C ILE A 78 -5.51 -8.81 -0.67
N GLU A 79 -5.40 -8.47 -1.95
CA GLU A 79 -4.89 -9.37 -2.98
C GLU A 79 -3.36 -9.41 -2.99
N PRO A 80 -2.74 -10.34 -3.74
CA PRO A 80 -1.29 -10.42 -3.85
C PRO A 80 -0.62 -9.09 -4.18
N LEU A 81 0.60 -8.96 -3.69
CA LEU A 81 1.44 -7.79 -3.90
C LEU A 81 1.75 -7.64 -5.39
N ILE A 82 1.55 -6.45 -5.93
CA ILE A 82 2.00 -6.13 -7.28
C ILE A 82 3.52 -6.06 -7.24
N ASP A 83 4.17 -6.83 -8.11
CA ASP A 83 5.64 -6.89 -8.15
C ASP A 83 6.24 -5.68 -8.87
N GLN A 84 6.00 -4.52 -8.28
CA GLN A 84 6.53 -3.24 -8.68
C GLN A 84 7.01 -2.53 -7.42
N GLU A 85 8.30 -2.24 -7.39
CA GLU A 85 8.86 -1.35 -6.38
C GLU A 85 8.71 0.10 -6.85
N LEU A 86 8.27 0.97 -5.92
CA LEU A 86 8.08 2.38 -6.16
C LEU A 86 8.93 3.15 -5.16
N ARG A 87 9.83 4.00 -5.66
CA ARG A 87 10.89 4.62 -4.85
C ARG A 87 10.35 5.66 -3.88
N ASP A 88 9.23 6.28 -4.21
CA ASP A 88 8.60 7.31 -3.40
C ASP A 88 7.08 7.40 -3.63
N ILE A 89 6.45 8.34 -2.91
CA ILE A 89 5.02 8.58 -3.00
C ILE A 89 4.59 9.18 -4.35
N PHE A 90 5.48 9.86 -5.06
CA PHE A 90 5.17 10.45 -6.37
C PHE A 90 5.07 9.35 -7.43
N GLU A 91 5.99 8.39 -7.41
CA GLU A 91 5.91 7.20 -8.26
C GLU A 91 4.68 6.38 -7.96
N ALA A 92 4.37 6.14 -6.68
CA ALA A 92 3.14 5.42 -6.31
C ALA A 92 1.88 6.12 -6.82
N LYS A 93 1.82 7.45 -6.71
CA LYS A 93 0.70 8.23 -7.26
C LYS A 93 0.68 8.23 -8.79
N ALA A 94 1.84 8.24 -9.46
CA ALA A 94 1.90 8.15 -10.91
C ALA A 94 1.36 6.80 -11.38
N TRP A 95 1.78 5.71 -10.72
CA TRP A 95 1.30 4.36 -10.98
C TRP A 95 -0.22 4.25 -10.79
N LEU A 96 -0.77 4.77 -9.68
CA LEU A 96 -2.20 4.81 -9.39
C LEU A 96 -3.03 5.73 -10.31
N ARG A 97 -2.38 6.61 -11.09
CA ARG A 97 -3.05 7.41 -12.12
C ARG A 97 -3.08 6.69 -13.46
N ALA A 98 -2.08 5.87 -13.73
CA ALA A 98 -1.98 5.07 -14.95
C ALA A 98 -2.82 3.79 -14.87
N ASN A 99 -3.17 3.37 -13.65
CA ASN A 99 -4.06 2.25 -13.35
C ASN A 99 -5.35 2.74 -12.66
#